data_AF-A0ABD5TWD1-F1
#
_entry.id   AF-A0ABD5TWD1-F1
#
_cell.length_a   1.000
_cell.length_b   1.000
_cell.length_c   1.000
_cell.angle_alpha   90.00
_cell.angle_beta   90.00
_cell.angle_gamma   90.00
#
_symmetry.space_group_name_H-M   'P 1'
#
loop_
_entity.id
_entity.type
_entity.pdbx_description
1 polymer ?
#
loop_
_entity_poly.entity_id
_entity_poly.type
_entity_poly.pdbx_seq_one_letter_code
_entity_poly.pdbx_strand_id
1 'polypeptide(L)'
;MSALPDPLVRLFLPFRADEPANPTLAAVVVFAVAVLVGWSVAATAPVFETHVSGTTTVDNPERPADVFCEDDFFDAEGCDEPKTIQKELAPHAAKTATNLVLSFGLAVLLGWPVAAATLWTLTGASEASGTFGDVLAGTGWAFVPFLLPAAARPSLVERAARTFDFPETLDGVAAAVRSILVGFQSEPLTALSLVALAWSAYVFAGVARQVRGVSRGQAVAAALGPAILLVLLSAVRSSFGPMPAEAVGYGVLFGLLGTPFLVAPREMIEFDKQFELVGFRNTRSVEPEEWYVSLHRFGGLALVGVGYFVAGGPALLV
;
A
#
# COMPACT_ATOMS: atom_id res chain seq x y z
N MET A 1 23.79 -26.43 -14.23
CA MET A 1 22.55 -25.62 -14.11
C MET A 1 21.40 -26.62 -14.28
N SER A 2 20.56 -26.99 -13.32
CA SER A 2 20.21 -26.49 -11.98
C SER A 2 19.68 -27.67 -11.16
N ALA A 3 20.16 -27.85 -9.92
CA ALA A 3 19.73 -28.88 -8.97
C ALA A 3 18.72 -28.31 -7.93
N LEU A 4 17.91 -27.35 -8.35
CA LEU A 4 16.85 -26.78 -7.51
C LEU A 4 15.51 -27.38 -7.94
N PRO A 5 14.67 -27.87 -7.01
CA PRO A 5 13.34 -28.36 -7.35
C PRO A 5 12.51 -27.25 -7.99
N ASP A 6 11.76 -27.60 -9.04
CA ASP A 6 10.89 -26.72 -9.85
C ASP A 6 10.09 -25.64 -9.08
N PRO A 7 9.50 -25.89 -7.90
CA PRO A 7 8.80 -24.85 -7.13
C PRO A 7 9.72 -23.72 -6.65
N LEU A 8 10.99 -23.99 -6.34
CA LEU A 8 11.94 -22.94 -5.95
C LEU A 8 12.41 -22.13 -7.15
N VAL A 9 12.52 -22.75 -8.33
CA VAL A 9 12.83 -22.04 -9.57
C VAL A 9 11.73 -21.04 -9.91
N ARG A 10 10.46 -21.36 -9.67
CA ARG A 10 9.31 -20.44 -9.86
C ARG A 10 9.35 -19.21 -8.94
N LEU A 11 9.96 -19.32 -7.76
CA LEU A 11 10.16 -18.19 -6.84
C LEU A 11 11.19 -17.18 -7.35
N PHE A 12 12.18 -17.64 -8.12
CA PHE A 12 13.24 -16.78 -8.68
C PHE A 12 12.97 -16.40 -10.14
N LEU A 13 12.24 -17.21 -10.88
CA LEU A 13 11.88 -16.99 -12.29
C LEU A 13 10.42 -17.41 -12.47
N PRO A 14 9.43 -16.57 -12.09
CA PRO A 14 8.02 -16.94 -12.16
C PRO A 14 7.52 -17.19 -13.59
N PHE A 15 8.32 -16.82 -14.58
CA PHE A 15 8.06 -17.08 -15.98
C PHE A 15 8.99 -18.16 -16.51
N ARG A 16 8.43 -19.34 -16.80
CA ARG A 16 8.93 -20.12 -17.92
C ARG A 16 8.40 -19.46 -19.18
N ALA A 17 9.26 -19.32 -20.20
CA ALA A 17 8.92 -18.72 -21.49
C ALA A 17 7.77 -19.44 -22.23
N ASP A 18 7.38 -20.62 -21.74
CA ASP A 18 6.48 -21.55 -22.43
C ASP A 18 5.05 -21.58 -21.82
N GLU A 19 4.81 -20.95 -20.67
CA GLU A 19 3.48 -20.93 -20.02
C GLU A 19 2.79 -19.58 -20.25
N PRO A 20 1.53 -19.56 -20.73
CA PRO A 20 0.77 -18.32 -20.92
C PRO A 20 0.52 -17.65 -19.56
N ALA A 21 0.52 -16.32 -19.56
CA ALA A 21 0.25 -15.55 -18.35
C ALA A 21 -1.16 -15.87 -17.81
N ASN A 22 -1.26 -16.13 -16.51
CA ASN A 22 -2.52 -16.44 -15.83
C ASN A 22 -2.85 -15.35 -14.79
N PRO A 23 -3.66 -14.34 -15.16
CA PRO A 23 -4.00 -13.23 -14.26
C PRO A 23 -4.82 -13.70 -13.04
N THR A 24 -5.61 -14.76 -13.16
CA THR A 24 -6.37 -15.33 -12.06
C THR A 24 -5.45 -15.92 -11.00
N LEU A 25 -4.43 -16.69 -11.41
CA LEU A 25 -3.44 -17.23 -10.49
C LEU A 25 -2.66 -16.10 -9.79
N ALA A 26 -2.25 -15.07 -10.55
CA ALA A 26 -1.57 -13.92 -9.98
C ALA A 26 -2.44 -13.19 -8.93
N ALA A 27 -3.74 -13.02 -9.20
CA ALA A 27 -4.68 -12.44 -8.25
C ALA A 27 -4.79 -13.26 -6.96
N VAL A 28 -4.86 -14.59 -7.06
CA VAL A 28 -4.87 -15.49 -5.89
C VAL A 28 -3.57 -15.37 -5.08
N VAL A 29 -2.42 -15.31 -5.75
CA VAL A 29 -1.11 -15.15 -5.09
C VAL A 29 -1.03 -13.81 -4.38
N VAL A 30 -1.39 -12.71 -5.04
CA VAL A 30 -1.34 -11.36 -4.45
C VAL A 30 -2.32 -11.25 -3.28
N PHE A 31 -3.52 -11.83 -3.40
CA PHE A 31 -4.48 -11.89 -2.31
C PHE A 31 -3.96 -12.69 -1.11
N ALA A 32 -3.33 -13.84 -1.35
CA ALA A 32 -2.71 -14.63 -0.29
C ALA A 32 -1.57 -13.85 0.40
N VAL A 33 -0.71 -13.16 -0.36
CA VAL A 33 0.33 -12.28 0.19
C VAL A 33 -0.29 -11.17 1.03
N ALA A 34 -1.34 -10.51 0.54
CA ALA A 34 -2.02 -9.44 1.27
C ALA A 34 -2.60 -9.93 2.60
N VAL A 35 -3.26 -11.10 2.61
CA VAL A 35 -3.79 -11.73 3.83
C VAL A 35 -2.67 -12.06 4.80
N LEU A 36 -1.56 -12.65 4.33
CA LEU A 36 -0.42 -13.01 5.20
C LEU A 36 0.29 -11.77 5.76
N VAL A 37 0.44 -10.72 4.95
CA VAL A 37 0.98 -9.43 5.39
C VAL A 37 0.07 -8.79 6.45
N GLY A 38 -1.24 -8.75 6.23
CA GLY A 38 -2.20 -8.29 7.24
C GLY A 38 -2.18 -9.15 8.50
N TRP A 39 -2.15 -10.48 8.36
CA TRP A 39 -2.07 -11.42 9.48
C TRP A 39 -0.80 -11.22 10.30
N SER A 40 0.34 -10.93 9.67
CA SER A 40 1.59 -10.66 10.39
C SER A 40 1.48 -9.49 11.37
N VAL A 41 0.63 -8.50 11.06
CA VAL A 41 0.33 -7.37 11.94
C VAL A 41 -0.64 -7.78 13.03
N ALA A 42 -1.70 -8.52 12.68
CA ALA A 42 -2.68 -9.02 13.64
C ALA A 42 -2.02 -9.89 14.73
N ALA A 43 -1.06 -10.73 14.33
CA ALA A 43 -0.28 -11.58 15.21
C ALA A 43 0.58 -10.81 16.24
N THR A 44 0.78 -9.51 16.05
CA THR A 44 1.51 -8.65 17.00
C THR A 44 0.63 -8.03 18.08
N ALA A 45 -0.70 -8.05 17.94
CA ALA A 45 -1.59 -7.42 18.92
C ALA A 45 -1.40 -7.95 20.35
N PRO A 46 -1.29 -9.28 20.60
CA PRO A 46 -1.07 -9.81 21.95
C PRO A 46 0.29 -9.39 22.56
N VAL A 47 1.28 -9.08 21.72
CA VAL A 47 2.59 -8.60 22.18
C VAL A 47 2.43 -7.25 22.89
N PHE A 48 1.62 -6.36 22.33
CA PHE A 48 1.38 -5.05 22.94
C PHE A 48 0.54 -5.14 24.22
N GLU A 49 -0.41 -6.07 24.31
CA GLU A 49 -1.15 -6.32 25.56
C GLU A 49 -0.22 -6.78 26.69
N THR A 50 0.84 -7.52 26.35
CA THR A 50 1.80 -8.07 27.31
C THR A 50 2.82 -7.02 27.77
N HIS A 51 3.24 -6.13 26.88
CA HIS A 51 4.37 -5.22 27.13
C HIS A 51 3.98 -3.78 27.44
N VAL A 52 2.78 -3.34 27.04
CA VAL A 52 2.27 -2.01 27.41
C VAL A 52 1.51 -2.14 28.72
N SER A 53 1.88 -1.33 29.71
CA SER A 53 1.19 -1.30 31.00
C SER A 53 0.85 0.15 31.39
N GLY A 54 -0.02 0.30 32.38
CA GLY A 54 -0.46 1.60 32.88
C GLY A 54 -1.83 2.03 32.36
N THR A 55 -2.31 3.10 32.97
CA THR A 55 -3.57 3.76 32.65
C THR A 55 -3.33 5.25 32.51
N THR A 56 -4.14 5.89 31.68
CA THR A 56 -4.15 7.35 31.56
C THR A 56 -5.55 7.88 31.78
N THR A 57 -5.62 9.04 32.43
CA THR A 57 -6.86 9.76 32.64
C THR A 57 -7.21 10.54 31.37
N VAL A 58 -8.42 10.36 30.87
CA VAL A 58 -8.93 11.04 29.67
C VAL A 58 -10.32 11.57 29.98
N ASP A 59 -10.70 12.67 29.34
CA ASP A 59 -12.07 13.18 29.42
C ASP A 59 -13.07 12.10 29.00
N ASN A 60 -14.19 12.02 29.72
CA ASN A 60 -15.23 11.06 29.42
C ASN A 60 -16.03 11.52 28.18
N PRO A 61 -15.95 10.83 27.04
CA PRO A 61 -16.71 11.21 25.85
C PRO A 61 -18.21 10.96 25.99
N GLU A 62 -18.64 10.16 26.98
CA GLU A 62 -20.05 9.86 27.26
C GLU A 62 -20.71 10.99 28.09
N ARG A 63 -19.91 11.82 28.76
CA ARG A 63 -20.38 13.01 29.47
C ARG A 63 -20.50 14.22 28.53
N PRO A 64 -21.64 14.93 28.49
CA PRO A 64 -21.76 16.20 27.76
C PRO A 64 -20.75 17.25 28.24
N ALA A 65 -20.41 18.21 27.37
CA ALA A 65 -19.51 19.30 27.75
C ALA A 65 -20.11 20.12 28.92
N ASP A 66 -19.27 20.64 29.81
CA ASP A 66 -19.70 21.29 31.06
C ASP A 66 -20.72 22.43 30.83
N VAL A 67 -20.65 23.13 29.68
CA VAL A 67 -21.62 24.15 29.28
C VAL A 67 -23.06 23.63 29.18
N PHE A 68 -23.25 22.36 28.84
CA PHE A 68 -24.59 21.74 28.75
C PHE A 68 -25.06 21.13 30.07
N CYS A 69 -24.16 20.96 31.04
CA CYS A 69 -24.48 20.42 32.36
C CYS A 69 -24.66 21.49 33.44
N GLU A 70 -24.22 22.72 33.18
CA GLU A 70 -24.36 23.86 34.09
C GLU A 70 -25.55 24.78 33.74
N ASP A 71 -26.10 24.68 32.52
CA ASP A 71 -27.24 25.48 32.08
C ASP A 71 -28.59 24.80 32.39
N ASP A 72 -29.38 25.39 33.30
CA ASP A 72 -30.74 24.93 33.67
C ASP A 72 -31.73 24.89 32.47
N PHE A 73 -31.35 25.46 31.32
CA PHE A 73 -32.16 25.48 30.09
C PHE A 73 -32.06 24.21 29.26
N PHE A 74 -31.00 23.41 29.42
CA PHE A 74 -30.78 22.19 28.67
C PHE A 74 -30.66 21.01 29.62
N ASP A 75 -31.75 20.24 29.76
CA ASP A 75 -31.74 19.00 30.52
C ASP A 75 -31.02 17.92 29.68
N ALA A 76 -29.69 17.89 29.79
CA ALA A 76 -28.83 16.96 29.06
C ALA A 76 -28.61 15.68 29.88
N GLU A 77 -29.00 14.54 29.33
CA GLU A 77 -28.73 13.23 29.95
C GLU A 77 -27.20 12.98 30.03
N GLY A 78 -26.74 12.36 31.12
CA GLY A 78 -25.32 11.97 31.30
C GLY A 78 -24.45 12.96 32.09
N CYS A 79 -25.01 14.04 32.63
CA CYS A 79 -24.25 15.00 33.45
C CYS A 79 -23.78 14.46 34.82
N ASP A 80 -24.38 13.36 35.28
CA ASP A 80 -23.98 12.63 36.49
C ASP A 80 -22.72 11.76 36.28
N GLU A 81 -22.29 11.56 35.03
CA GLU A 81 -21.11 10.79 34.72
C GLU A 81 -19.81 11.51 35.14
N PRO A 82 -18.74 10.77 35.52
CA PRO A 82 -17.48 11.38 35.91
C PRO A 82 -16.88 12.18 34.76
N LYS A 83 -16.26 13.33 35.07
CA LYS A 83 -15.58 14.20 34.09
C LYS A 83 -14.46 13.47 33.34
N THR A 84 -13.77 12.57 34.02
CA THR A 84 -12.64 11.82 33.48
C THR A 84 -12.77 10.33 33.78
N ILE A 85 -12.27 9.50 32.87
CA ILE A 85 -12.23 8.05 32.98
C ILE A 85 -10.79 7.57 32.81
N GLN A 86 -10.44 6.49 33.52
CA GLN A 86 -9.15 5.83 33.33
C GLN A 86 -9.25 4.88 32.14
N LYS A 87 -8.38 5.09 31.15
CA LYS A 87 -8.23 4.18 30.00
C LYS A 87 -6.95 3.39 30.11
N GLU A 88 -7.08 2.08 29.93
CA GLU A 88 -5.94 1.17 29.88
C GLU A 88 -5.16 1.37 28.57
N LEU A 89 -3.84 1.47 28.70
CA LEU A 89 -2.95 1.68 27.55
C LEU A 89 -2.80 0.40 26.71
N ALA A 90 -2.81 -0.78 27.36
CA ALA A 90 -2.55 -2.06 26.69
C ALA A 90 -3.62 -2.45 25.64
N PRO A 91 -4.93 -2.44 25.96
CA PRO A 91 -5.97 -2.70 24.97
C PRO A 91 -6.01 -1.65 23.87
N HIS A 92 -5.66 -0.39 24.19
CA HIS A 92 -5.54 0.68 23.19
C HIS A 92 -4.39 0.43 22.21
N ALA A 93 -3.24 -0.04 22.71
CA ALA A 93 -2.08 -0.41 21.91
C ALA A 93 -2.43 -1.57 20.95
N ALA A 94 -3.06 -2.62 21.47
CA ALA A 94 -3.52 -3.77 20.70
C ALA A 94 -4.52 -3.37 19.61
N LYS A 95 -5.51 -2.53 19.96
CA LYS A 95 -6.47 -1.96 19.00
C LYS A 95 -5.79 -1.13 17.92
N THR A 96 -4.75 -0.37 18.28
CA THR A 96 -3.98 0.40 17.30
C THR A 96 -3.29 -0.51 16.30
N ALA A 97 -2.71 -1.63 16.74
CA ALA A 97 -2.11 -2.62 15.86
C ALA A 97 -3.16 -3.28 14.95
N THR A 98 -4.30 -3.71 15.49
CA THR A 98 -5.34 -4.38 14.69
C THR A 98 -5.98 -3.45 13.66
N ASN A 99 -6.11 -2.15 13.94
CA ASN A 99 -6.59 -1.16 12.98
C ASN A 99 -5.67 -1.02 11.74
N LEU A 100 -4.40 -1.44 11.82
CA LEU A 100 -3.47 -1.40 10.69
C LEU A 100 -3.55 -2.63 9.80
N VAL A 101 -4.16 -3.73 10.25
CA VAL A 101 -4.22 -5.01 9.52
C VAL A 101 -4.77 -4.82 8.11
N LEU A 102 -5.89 -4.10 7.98
CA LEU A 102 -6.50 -3.83 6.69
C LEU A 102 -5.60 -2.94 5.82
N SER A 103 -4.96 -1.92 6.41
CA SER A 103 -4.07 -1.01 5.68
C SER A 103 -2.87 -1.74 5.08
N PHE A 104 -2.24 -2.64 5.84
CA PHE A 104 -1.13 -3.48 5.36
C PHE A 104 -1.55 -4.43 4.23
N GLY A 105 -2.72 -5.06 4.34
CA GLY A 105 -3.28 -5.89 3.27
C GLY A 105 -3.61 -5.09 2.01
N LEU A 106 -4.26 -3.93 2.17
CA LEU A 106 -4.60 -3.03 1.06
C LEU A 106 -3.36 -2.45 0.38
N ALA A 107 -2.26 -2.20 1.11
CA ALA A 107 -1.01 -1.75 0.52
C ALA A 107 -0.45 -2.76 -0.51
N VAL A 108 -0.61 -4.06 -0.26
CA VAL A 108 -0.25 -5.11 -1.24
C VAL A 108 -1.24 -5.11 -2.41
N LEU A 109 -2.54 -5.15 -2.13
CA LEU A 109 -3.59 -5.26 -3.14
C LEU A 109 -3.62 -4.06 -4.10
N LEU A 110 -3.46 -2.84 -3.58
CA LEU A 110 -3.44 -1.62 -4.37
C LEU A 110 -2.07 -1.39 -5.01
N GLY A 111 -0.98 -1.80 -4.34
CA GLY A 111 0.37 -1.70 -4.88
C GLY A 111 0.55 -2.52 -6.16
N TRP A 112 -0.13 -3.66 -6.27
CA TRP A 112 -0.02 -4.55 -7.44
C TRP A 112 -0.42 -3.89 -8.78
N PRO A 113 -1.64 -3.34 -8.96
CA PRO A 113 -2.00 -2.65 -10.19
C PRO A 113 -1.18 -1.37 -10.41
N VAL A 114 -0.83 -0.64 -9.35
CA VAL A 114 0.08 0.53 -9.44
C VAL A 114 1.41 0.12 -10.06
N ALA A 115 1.99 -0.97 -9.57
CA ALA A 115 3.30 -1.42 -10.02
C ALA A 115 3.24 -2.01 -11.45
N ALA A 116 2.18 -2.77 -11.79
CA ALA A 116 1.92 -3.20 -13.16
C ALA A 116 1.82 -2.02 -14.13
N ALA A 117 1.07 -0.99 -13.75
CA ALA A 117 0.87 0.17 -14.58
C ALA A 117 2.12 1.06 -14.69
N THR A 118 2.91 1.15 -13.62
CA THR A 118 4.22 1.79 -13.64
C THR A 118 5.12 1.10 -14.67
N LEU A 119 5.21 -0.23 -14.61
CA LEU A 119 6.02 -1.00 -15.55
C LEU A 119 5.51 -0.85 -16.98
N TRP A 120 4.20 -0.94 -17.20
CA TRP A 120 3.56 -0.75 -18.49
C TRP A 120 3.88 0.62 -19.09
N THR A 121 3.83 1.66 -18.26
CA THR A 121 4.09 3.04 -18.70
C THR A 121 5.57 3.26 -19.00
N LEU A 122 6.47 2.82 -18.11
CA LEU A 122 7.93 3.03 -18.27
C LEU A 122 8.55 2.18 -19.40
N THR A 123 7.91 1.08 -19.77
CA THR A 123 8.37 0.25 -20.90
C THR A 123 7.84 0.73 -22.25
N GLY A 124 6.86 1.64 -22.27
CA GLY A 124 6.33 2.27 -23.49
C GLY A 124 5.70 1.27 -24.47
N ALA A 125 5.52 1.71 -25.72
CA ALA A 125 5.21 0.81 -26.83
C ALA A 125 6.45 -0.05 -27.12
N SER A 126 6.39 -1.31 -26.74
CA SER A 126 7.53 -2.21 -26.80
C SER A 126 7.42 -3.15 -27.99
N GLU A 127 8.54 -3.69 -28.46
CA GLU A 127 8.59 -4.58 -29.63
C GLU A 127 7.82 -5.90 -29.42
N ALA A 128 7.62 -6.33 -28.16
CA ALA A 128 6.85 -7.53 -27.84
C ALA A 128 5.33 -7.26 -27.76
N SER A 129 4.54 -8.25 -28.16
CA SER A 129 3.07 -8.22 -28.20
C SER A 129 2.36 -8.42 -26.86
N GLY A 130 3.08 -8.35 -25.73
CA GLY A 130 2.49 -8.59 -24.41
C GLY A 130 1.38 -7.60 -24.09
N THR A 131 0.26 -8.10 -23.58
CA THR A 131 -0.88 -7.30 -23.13
C THR A 131 -0.63 -6.73 -21.73
N PHE A 132 -1.44 -5.76 -21.32
CA PHE A 132 -1.40 -5.27 -19.93
C PHE A 132 -1.72 -6.38 -18.93
N GLY A 133 -2.61 -7.32 -19.28
CA GLY A 133 -2.94 -8.48 -18.47
C GLY A 133 -1.73 -9.39 -18.20
N ASP A 134 -0.83 -9.53 -19.19
CA ASP A 134 0.40 -10.31 -19.03
C ASP A 134 1.38 -9.62 -18.07
N VAL A 135 1.49 -8.29 -18.16
CA VAL A 135 2.29 -7.50 -17.21
C VAL A 135 1.70 -7.60 -15.81
N LEU A 136 0.39 -7.43 -15.67
CA LEU A 136 -0.32 -7.51 -14.40
C LEU A 136 -0.13 -8.91 -13.76
N ALA A 137 -0.35 -9.98 -14.52
CA ALA A 137 -0.11 -11.34 -14.05
C ALA A 137 1.34 -11.54 -13.59
N GLY A 138 2.27 -10.97 -14.36
CA GLY A 138 3.69 -11.01 -14.09
C GLY A 138 4.13 -10.33 -12.80
N THR A 139 3.68 -9.09 -12.60
CA THR A 139 4.05 -8.29 -11.44
C THR A 139 3.44 -8.80 -10.15
N GLY A 140 2.40 -9.63 -10.19
CA GLY A 140 1.82 -10.24 -8.99
C GLY A 140 2.84 -11.06 -8.20
N TRP A 141 3.73 -11.76 -8.90
CA TRP A 141 4.81 -12.54 -8.28
C TRP A 141 5.88 -11.69 -7.60
N ALA A 142 6.03 -10.44 -8.01
CA ALA A 142 6.95 -9.52 -7.37
C ALA A 142 6.52 -9.10 -5.96
N PHE A 143 5.30 -9.48 -5.51
CA PHE A 143 4.86 -9.23 -4.13
C PHE A 143 5.21 -10.37 -3.17
N VAL A 144 5.51 -11.57 -3.66
CA VAL A 144 5.90 -12.73 -2.83
C VAL A 144 7.08 -12.43 -1.88
N PRO A 145 8.13 -11.68 -2.29
CA PRO A 145 9.23 -11.35 -1.39
C PRO A 145 8.82 -10.60 -0.11
N PHE A 146 7.69 -9.86 -0.11
CA PHE A 146 7.19 -9.17 1.09
C PHE A 146 6.69 -10.13 2.18
N LEU A 147 6.61 -11.44 1.90
CA LEU A 147 6.43 -12.45 2.94
C LEU A 147 7.65 -12.56 3.88
N LEU A 148 8.84 -12.12 3.45
CA LEU A 148 10.04 -12.11 4.30
C LEU A 148 9.88 -11.19 5.52
N PRO A 149 9.63 -9.87 5.36
CA PRO A 149 9.37 -9.01 6.51
C PRO A 149 8.08 -9.41 7.25
N ALA A 150 7.04 -9.88 6.55
CA ALA A 150 5.81 -10.34 7.20
C ALA A 150 6.05 -11.52 8.15
N ALA A 151 6.81 -12.54 7.73
CA ALA A 151 7.11 -13.70 8.58
C ALA A 151 7.96 -13.33 9.80
N ALA A 152 8.88 -12.38 9.66
CA ALA A 152 9.76 -11.95 10.75
C ALA A 152 9.09 -10.95 11.71
N ARG A 153 8.05 -10.23 11.27
CA ARG A 153 7.44 -9.11 12.00
C ARG A 153 7.02 -9.48 13.43
N PRO A 154 6.29 -10.56 13.73
CA PRO A 154 5.87 -10.84 15.11
C PRO A 154 7.03 -10.96 16.08
N SER A 155 8.08 -11.70 15.71
CA SER A 155 9.26 -11.88 16.58
C SER A 155 10.12 -10.63 16.71
N LEU A 156 10.23 -9.83 15.64
CA LEU A 156 10.98 -8.57 15.69
C LEU A 156 10.24 -7.50 16.51
N VAL A 157 8.93 -7.43 16.39
CA VAL A 157 8.06 -6.54 17.17
C VAL A 157 8.08 -6.93 18.64
N GLU A 158 8.01 -8.22 18.97
CA GLU A 158 8.17 -8.71 20.33
C GLU A 158 9.51 -8.30 20.95
N ARG A 159 10.61 -8.47 20.21
CA ARG A 159 11.93 -8.03 20.67
C ARG A 159 11.98 -6.53 20.91
N ALA A 160 11.42 -5.74 20.00
CA ALA A 160 11.38 -4.29 20.12
C ALA A 160 10.54 -3.85 21.33
N ALA A 161 9.33 -4.41 21.48
CA ALA A 161 8.40 -4.07 22.56
C ALA A 161 8.97 -4.36 23.96
N ARG A 162 9.80 -5.41 24.11
CA ARG A 162 10.46 -5.75 25.39
C ARG A 162 11.42 -4.67 25.91
N THR A 163 12.01 -3.90 25.01
CA THR A 163 13.03 -2.88 25.35
C THR A 163 12.52 -1.46 25.13
N PHE A 164 11.29 -1.32 24.62
CA PHE A 164 10.72 -0.02 24.28
C PHE A 164 10.10 0.61 25.53
N ASP A 165 10.39 1.89 25.74
CA ASP A 165 9.78 2.67 26.81
C ASP A 165 8.51 3.34 26.26
N PHE A 166 7.35 2.78 26.59
CA PHE A 166 6.07 3.25 26.06
C PHE A 166 5.63 4.53 26.75
N PRO A 167 5.19 5.56 26.00
CA PRO A 167 4.65 6.78 26.61
C PRO A 167 3.40 6.50 27.47
N GLU A 168 3.15 7.34 28.47
CA GLU A 168 1.99 7.20 29.37
C GLU A 168 0.69 7.79 28.80
N THR A 169 0.66 8.22 27.54
CA THR A 169 -0.52 8.82 26.89
C THR A 169 -1.05 7.95 25.76
N LEU A 170 -2.36 8.00 25.48
CA LEU A 170 -2.96 7.22 24.40
C LEU A 170 -2.32 7.50 23.04
N ASP A 171 -2.16 8.77 22.69
CA ASP A 171 -1.55 9.16 21.40
C ASP A 171 -0.08 8.75 21.31
N GLY A 172 0.65 8.86 22.42
CA GLY A 172 2.05 8.44 22.49
C GLY A 172 2.20 6.93 22.30
N VAL A 173 1.37 6.12 22.96
CA VAL A 173 1.32 4.67 22.76
C VAL A 173 0.93 4.32 21.33
N ALA A 174 -0.09 4.98 20.77
CA ALA A 174 -0.52 4.71 19.41
C ALA A 174 0.58 5.07 18.38
N ALA A 175 1.33 6.15 18.60
CA ALA A 175 2.49 6.52 17.78
C ALA A 175 3.63 5.50 17.92
N ALA A 176 3.92 5.03 19.13
CA ALA A 176 4.93 4.01 19.40
C ALA A 176 4.59 2.65 18.74
N VAL A 177 3.34 2.20 18.85
CA VAL A 177 2.88 0.97 18.19
C VAL A 177 3.05 1.08 16.67
N ARG A 178 2.64 2.21 16.08
CA ARG A 178 2.81 2.46 14.63
C ARG A 178 4.28 2.46 14.22
N SER A 179 5.16 3.10 14.99
CA SER A 179 6.58 3.19 14.66
C SER A 179 7.27 1.82 14.73
N ILE A 180 6.95 1.01 15.75
CA ILE A 180 7.46 -0.36 15.90
C ILE A 180 6.99 -1.24 14.74
N LEU A 181 5.72 -1.14 14.34
CA LEU A 181 5.17 -1.95 13.25
C LEU A 181 5.69 -1.53 11.87
N VAL A 182 5.79 -0.24 11.58
CA VAL A 182 6.25 0.25 10.27
C VAL A 182 7.76 0.04 10.10
N GLY A 183 8.51 -0.11 11.19
CA GLY A 183 9.85 -0.67 11.14
C GLY A 183 10.98 0.30 10.82
N PHE A 184 10.72 1.60 10.65
CA PHE A 184 11.80 2.59 10.39
C PHE A 184 12.84 2.68 11.51
N GLN A 185 12.51 2.20 12.72
CA GLN A 185 13.46 2.11 13.84
C GLN A 185 13.96 0.69 14.12
N SER A 186 13.39 -0.34 13.48
CA SER A 186 13.88 -1.72 13.64
C SER A 186 14.79 -2.08 12.46
N GLU A 187 16.09 -1.80 12.62
CA GLU A 187 17.15 -2.14 11.67
C GLU A 187 16.97 -3.50 10.96
N PRO A 188 16.61 -4.61 11.65
CA PRO A 188 16.40 -5.89 10.96
C PRO A 188 15.15 -5.94 10.07
N LEU A 189 14.05 -5.29 10.43
CA LEU A 189 12.83 -5.30 9.60
C LEU A 189 13.05 -4.45 8.35
N THR A 190 13.67 -3.27 8.49
CA THR A 190 14.08 -2.45 7.34
C THR A 190 14.98 -3.23 6.39
N ALA A 191 15.99 -3.94 6.92
CA ALA A 191 16.87 -4.76 6.10
C ALA A 191 16.11 -5.86 5.32
N LEU A 192 15.17 -6.55 5.97
CA LEU A 192 14.32 -7.54 5.31
C LEU A 192 13.41 -6.92 4.24
N SER A 193 12.83 -5.75 4.50
CA SER A 193 12.03 -5.01 3.51
C SER A 193 12.86 -4.58 2.31
N LEU A 194 14.11 -4.14 2.51
CA LEU A 194 15.03 -3.79 1.41
C LEU A 194 15.44 -5.02 0.59
N VAL A 195 15.67 -6.16 1.24
CA VAL A 195 15.93 -7.44 0.56
C VAL A 195 14.71 -7.88 -0.25
N ALA A 196 13.52 -7.79 0.34
CA ALA A 196 12.26 -8.07 -0.36
C ALA A 196 12.10 -7.16 -1.57
N LEU A 197 12.32 -5.85 -1.42
CA LEU A 197 12.22 -4.88 -2.49
C LEU A 197 13.25 -5.13 -3.62
N ALA A 198 14.49 -5.47 -3.27
CA ALA A 198 15.52 -5.81 -4.26
C ALA A 198 15.14 -7.07 -5.06
N TRP A 199 14.57 -8.08 -4.39
CA TRP A 199 14.03 -9.26 -5.04
C TRP A 199 12.82 -8.89 -5.93
N SER A 200 11.88 -8.09 -5.42
CA SER A 200 10.75 -7.59 -6.21
C SER A 200 11.24 -6.88 -7.48
N ALA A 201 12.22 -5.98 -7.37
CA ALA A 201 12.83 -5.30 -8.52
C ALA A 201 13.46 -6.27 -9.52
N TYR A 202 14.11 -7.34 -9.06
CA TYR A 202 14.63 -8.39 -9.93
C TYR A 202 13.50 -9.09 -10.72
N VAL A 203 12.39 -9.43 -10.06
CA VAL A 203 11.20 -10.00 -10.75
C VAL A 203 10.64 -9.01 -11.76
N PHE A 204 10.47 -7.73 -11.38
CA PHE A 204 10.01 -6.65 -12.26
C PHE A 204 10.85 -6.51 -13.52
N ALA A 205 12.18 -6.52 -13.39
CA ALA A 205 13.08 -6.48 -14.54
C ALA A 205 12.91 -7.72 -15.44
N GLY A 206 12.66 -8.89 -14.84
CA GLY A 206 12.30 -10.11 -15.57
C GLY A 206 11.01 -9.96 -16.38
N VAL A 207 9.93 -9.45 -15.74
CA VAL A 207 8.64 -9.16 -16.40
C VAL A 207 8.85 -8.24 -17.59
N ALA A 208 9.56 -7.12 -17.40
CA ALA A 208 9.81 -6.15 -18.46
C ALA A 208 10.52 -6.79 -19.66
N ARG A 209 11.56 -7.59 -19.43
CA ARG A 209 12.30 -8.23 -20.52
C ARG A 209 11.47 -9.27 -21.27
N GLN A 210 10.71 -10.09 -20.55
CA GLN A 210 10.01 -11.22 -21.16
C GLN A 210 8.69 -10.82 -21.80
N VAL A 211 7.89 -10.01 -21.10
CA VAL A 211 6.54 -9.63 -21.56
C VAL A 211 6.60 -8.42 -22.48
N ARG A 212 7.52 -7.48 -22.23
CA ARG A 212 7.67 -6.26 -23.03
C ARG A 212 8.84 -6.33 -24.01
N GLY A 213 9.71 -7.33 -23.95
CA GLY A 213 10.82 -7.45 -24.91
C GLY A 213 11.83 -6.30 -24.83
N VAL A 214 11.86 -5.53 -23.74
CA VAL A 214 12.77 -4.37 -23.63
C VAL A 214 14.21 -4.80 -23.36
N SER A 215 15.15 -3.92 -23.71
CA SER A 215 16.58 -4.15 -23.44
C SER A 215 16.87 -4.34 -21.94
N ARG A 216 17.98 -5.01 -21.61
CA ARG A 216 18.38 -5.24 -20.21
C ARG A 216 18.53 -3.92 -19.43
N GLY A 217 19.08 -2.88 -20.06
CA GLY A 217 19.26 -1.57 -19.41
C GLY A 217 17.92 -0.91 -19.10
N GLN A 218 16.98 -0.92 -20.05
CA GLN A 218 15.65 -0.35 -19.86
C GLN A 218 14.84 -1.12 -18.81
N ALA A 219 14.93 -2.45 -18.78
CA ALA A 219 14.28 -3.27 -17.76
C ALA A 219 14.80 -2.97 -16.35
N VAL A 220 16.11 -2.80 -16.19
CA VAL A 220 16.72 -2.43 -14.90
C VAL A 220 16.26 -1.04 -14.48
N ALA A 221 16.24 -0.06 -15.38
CA ALA A 221 15.76 1.29 -15.07
C ALA A 221 14.27 1.29 -14.67
N ALA A 222 13.43 0.56 -15.41
CA ALA A 222 12.00 0.45 -15.14
C ALA A 222 11.68 -0.30 -13.83
N ALA A 223 12.60 -1.13 -13.34
CA ALA A 223 12.44 -1.83 -12.07
C ALA A 223 13.04 -1.09 -10.87
N LEU A 224 14.27 -0.59 -10.99
CA LEU A 224 14.98 0.09 -9.89
C LEU A 224 14.45 1.51 -9.65
N GLY A 225 14.03 2.24 -10.69
CA GLY A 225 13.49 3.59 -10.55
C GLY A 225 12.30 3.64 -9.57
N PRO A 226 11.25 2.83 -9.79
CA PRO A 226 10.12 2.74 -8.86
C PRO A 226 10.51 2.23 -7.47
N ALA A 227 11.44 1.27 -7.37
CA ALA A 227 11.90 0.77 -6.07
C ALA A 227 12.59 1.87 -5.25
N ILE A 228 13.49 2.65 -5.87
CA ILE A 228 14.15 3.79 -5.23
C ILE A 228 13.10 4.85 -4.85
N LEU A 229 12.16 5.15 -5.75
CA LEU A 229 11.09 6.09 -5.45
C LEU A 229 10.24 5.64 -4.26
N LEU A 230 9.93 4.34 -4.15
CA LEU A 230 9.19 3.79 -3.00
C LEU A 230 9.96 3.98 -1.70
N VAL A 231 11.27 3.70 -1.67
CA VAL A 231 12.12 3.94 -0.48
C VAL A 231 12.10 5.43 -0.10
N LEU A 232 12.23 6.32 -1.07
CA LEU A 232 12.20 7.77 -0.83
C LEU A 232 10.83 8.22 -0.31
N LEU A 233 9.75 7.73 -0.91
CA LEU A 233 8.39 8.03 -0.46
C LEU A 233 8.11 7.47 0.93
N SER A 234 8.64 6.30 1.28
CA SER A 234 8.56 5.75 2.63
C SER A 234 9.27 6.64 3.65
N ALA A 235 10.48 7.09 3.33
CA ALA A 235 11.27 7.99 4.20
C ALA A 235 10.62 9.38 4.35
N VAL A 236 10.04 9.90 3.27
CA VAL A 236 9.27 11.15 3.31
C VAL A 236 8.00 10.95 4.13
N ARG A 237 7.27 9.84 3.93
CA ARG A 237 6.03 9.53 4.63
C ARG A 237 6.24 9.39 6.13
N SER A 238 7.34 8.78 6.57
CA SER A 238 7.66 8.63 8.00
C SER A 238 7.95 9.97 8.68
N SER A 239 8.24 11.02 7.91
CA SER A 239 8.39 12.40 8.41
C SER A 239 7.04 13.10 8.64
N PHE A 240 5.98 12.63 7.99
CA PHE A 240 4.62 13.09 8.24
C PHE A 240 4.01 12.25 9.36
N GLY A 241 3.29 12.87 10.31
CA GLY A 241 2.66 12.17 11.43
C GLY A 241 1.63 11.10 11.03
N PRO A 242 0.88 10.54 12.00
CA PRO A 242 -0.22 9.63 11.69
C PRO A 242 -1.20 10.34 10.74
N MET A 243 -1.51 9.68 9.61
CA MET A 243 -2.55 10.18 8.72
C MET A 243 -3.91 9.93 9.38
N PRO A 244 -4.87 10.83 9.19
CA PRO A 244 -6.19 10.60 9.69
C PRO A 244 -6.84 9.42 8.92
N ALA A 245 -7.78 8.73 9.54
CA ALA A 245 -8.31 7.47 8.99
C ALA A 245 -8.99 7.68 7.62
N GLU A 246 -9.61 8.84 7.41
CA GLU A 246 -10.22 9.25 6.14
C GLU A 246 -9.21 9.36 4.99
N ALA A 247 -7.92 9.52 5.26
CA ALA A 247 -6.88 9.53 4.23
C ALA A 247 -6.86 8.25 3.42
N VAL A 248 -7.13 7.09 4.04
CA VAL A 248 -7.23 5.82 3.32
C VAL A 248 -8.38 5.87 2.30
N GLY A 249 -9.52 6.45 2.68
CA GLY A 249 -10.67 6.65 1.80
C GLY A 249 -10.33 7.54 0.60
N TYR A 250 -9.67 8.68 0.84
CA TYR A 250 -9.19 9.54 -0.23
C TYR A 250 -8.17 8.84 -1.13
N GLY A 251 -7.26 8.07 -0.55
CA GLY A 251 -6.27 7.30 -1.29
C GLY A 251 -6.90 6.29 -2.25
N VAL A 252 -7.89 5.53 -1.76
CA VAL A 252 -8.69 4.61 -2.59
C VAL A 252 -9.44 5.36 -3.69
N LEU A 253 -10.07 6.50 -3.37
CA LEU A 253 -10.78 7.31 -4.36
C LEU A 253 -9.85 7.81 -5.47
N PHE A 254 -8.69 8.36 -5.14
CA PHE A 254 -7.69 8.79 -6.14
C PHE A 254 -7.21 7.62 -7.01
N GLY A 255 -7.00 6.44 -6.40
CA GLY A 255 -6.66 5.22 -7.12
C GLY A 255 -7.74 4.82 -8.14
N LEU A 256 -8.99 4.81 -7.72
CA LEU A 256 -10.13 4.49 -8.59
C LEU A 256 -10.30 5.51 -9.72
N LEU A 257 -10.16 6.81 -9.41
CA LEU A 257 -10.26 7.89 -10.42
C LEU A 257 -9.13 7.84 -11.45
N GLY A 258 -7.90 7.51 -11.04
CA GLY A 258 -6.76 7.44 -11.96
C GLY A 258 -6.74 6.18 -12.84
N THR A 259 -7.39 5.09 -12.41
CA THR A 259 -7.33 3.78 -13.07
C THR A 259 -7.84 3.79 -14.53
N PRO A 260 -9.01 4.41 -14.85
CA PRO A 260 -9.49 4.48 -16.23
C PRO A 260 -8.52 5.19 -17.18
N PHE A 261 -7.95 6.33 -16.75
CA PHE A 261 -6.95 7.08 -17.53
C PHE A 261 -5.66 6.27 -17.77
N LEU A 262 -5.35 5.35 -16.87
CA LEU A 262 -4.14 4.52 -16.92
C LEU A 262 -4.31 3.29 -17.82
N VAL A 263 -5.42 2.58 -17.67
CA VAL A 263 -5.71 1.30 -18.34
C VAL A 263 -6.32 1.51 -19.73
N ALA A 264 -7.21 2.49 -19.87
CA ALA A 264 -7.97 2.74 -21.09
C ALA A 264 -7.95 4.23 -21.49
N PRO A 265 -6.76 4.86 -21.69
CA PRO A 265 -6.66 6.28 -21.99
C PRO A 265 -7.42 6.67 -23.28
N ARG A 266 -7.44 5.81 -24.30
CA ARG A 266 -8.14 6.11 -25.57
C ARG A 266 -9.66 6.18 -25.38
N GLU A 267 -10.23 5.22 -24.64
CA GLU A 267 -11.65 5.20 -24.30
C GLU A 267 -12.04 6.44 -23.48
N MET A 268 -11.21 6.85 -22.52
CA MET A 268 -11.44 8.08 -21.75
C MET A 268 -11.38 9.33 -22.62
N ILE A 269 -10.42 9.40 -23.55
CA ILE A 269 -10.32 10.52 -24.51
C ILE A 269 -11.55 10.56 -25.42
N GLU A 270 -12.04 9.41 -25.89
CA GLU A 270 -13.25 9.33 -26.70
C GLU A 270 -14.51 9.71 -25.91
N PHE A 271 -14.58 9.32 -24.64
CA PHE A 271 -15.64 9.74 -23.73
C PHE A 271 -15.63 11.25 -23.50
N ASP A 272 -14.47 11.85 -23.19
CA ASP A 272 -14.35 13.31 -23.00
C ASP A 272 -14.73 14.09 -24.26
N LYS A 273 -14.35 13.58 -25.45
CA LYS A 273 -14.81 14.13 -26.73
C LYS A 273 -16.34 14.18 -26.81
N GLN A 274 -17.07 13.20 -26.27
CA GLN A 274 -18.55 13.22 -26.31
C GLN A 274 -19.13 14.38 -25.50
N PHE A 275 -18.48 14.81 -24.41
CA PHE A 275 -18.91 15.94 -23.59
C PHE A 275 -18.48 17.29 -24.17
N GLU A 276 -17.27 17.41 -24.72
CA GLU A 276 -16.81 18.64 -25.36
C GLU A 276 -17.54 18.94 -26.68
N LEU A 277 -18.04 17.91 -27.36
CA LEU A 277 -18.73 18.04 -28.65
C LEU A 277 -20.25 18.24 -28.53
N VAL A 278 -20.78 18.49 -27.34
CA VAL A 278 -22.17 18.96 -27.14
C VAL A 278 -22.31 20.37 -27.75
N GLY A 279 -22.44 20.44 -29.08
CA GLY A 279 -22.51 21.67 -29.87
C GLY A 279 -21.87 21.62 -31.26
N PHE A 280 -20.96 20.67 -31.53
CA PHE A 280 -20.24 20.58 -32.81
C PHE A 280 -20.60 19.29 -33.58
N ARG A 281 -21.24 19.42 -34.75
CA ARG A 281 -21.44 18.31 -35.69
C ARG A 281 -20.15 18.11 -36.52
N ASN A 282 -19.75 16.85 -36.77
CA ASN A 282 -18.72 16.37 -37.73
C ASN A 282 -17.25 16.07 -37.32
N THR A 283 -16.89 15.86 -36.05
CA THR A 283 -15.49 15.50 -35.66
C THR A 283 -15.23 14.01 -35.39
N ARG A 284 -16.08 13.10 -35.87
CA ARG A 284 -16.05 11.66 -35.53
C ARG A 284 -14.81 10.86 -35.98
N SER A 285 -13.78 11.46 -36.58
CA SER A 285 -12.67 10.71 -37.19
C SER A 285 -11.26 11.18 -36.81
N VAL A 286 -11.09 11.99 -35.77
CA VAL A 286 -9.74 12.39 -35.35
C VAL A 286 -9.24 11.39 -34.33
N GLU A 287 -8.39 10.46 -34.79
CA GLU A 287 -7.61 9.59 -33.90
C GLU A 287 -6.75 10.45 -32.97
N PRO A 288 -6.74 10.17 -31.66
CA PRO A 288 -5.92 10.94 -30.73
C PRO A 288 -4.43 10.70 -30.98
N GLU A 289 -3.67 11.79 -31.07
CA GLU A 289 -2.23 11.76 -31.18
C GLU A 289 -1.57 11.01 -29.99
N GLU A 290 -0.49 10.28 -30.24
CA GLU A 290 0.16 9.41 -29.24
C GLU A 290 0.68 10.18 -28.01
N TRP A 291 1.11 11.44 -28.19
CA TRP A 291 1.54 12.29 -27.08
C TRP A 291 0.38 12.61 -26.12
N TYR A 292 -0.85 12.75 -26.64
CA TYR A 292 -2.05 13.05 -25.86
C TYR A 292 -2.51 11.82 -25.07
N VAL A 293 -2.44 10.64 -25.69
CA VAL A 293 -2.67 9.34 -25.02
C VAL A 293 -1.66 9.12 -23.90
N SER A 294 -0.38 9.44 -24.16
CA SER A 294 0.69 9.36 -23.17
C SER A 294 0.44 10.29 -21.99
N LEU A 295 0.00 11.53 -22.24
CA LEU A 295 -0.34 12.49 -21.19
C LEU A 295 -1.44 11.96 -20.25
N HIS A 296 -2.52 11.37 -20.79
CA HIS A 296 -3.59 10.78 -19.99
C HIS A 296 -3.08 9.60 -19.17
N ARG A 297 -2.23 8.75 -19.76
CA ARG A 297 -1.62 7.61 -19.06
C ARG A 297 -0.74 8.07 -17.89
N PHE A 298 0.12 9.07 -18.08
CA PHE A 298 0.94 9.63 -17.00
C PHE A 298 0.10 10.35 -15.93
N GLY A 299 -0.96 11.05 -16.32
CA GLY A 299 -1.92 11.66 -15.40
C GLY A 299 -2.63 10.61 -14.53
N GLY A 300 -3.11 9.53 -15.15
CA GLY A 300 -3.69 8.39 -14.44
C GLY A 300 -2.70 7.71 -13.49
N LEU A 301 -1.45 7.51 -13.93
CA LEU A 301 -0.38 6.96 -13.09
C LEU A 301 -0.07 7.86 -11.89
N ALA A 302 -0.04 9.19 -12.09
CA ALA A 302 0.17 10.15 -11.03
C ALA A 302 -0.97 10.11 -10.00
N LEU A 303 -2.23 10.09 -10.44
CA LEU A 303 -3.40 9.98 -9.55
C LEU A 303 -3.37 8.67 -8.74
N VAL A 304 -3.07 7.55 -9.39
CA VAL A 304 -2.96 6.24 -8.76
C VAL A 304 -1.78 6.19 -7.78
N GLY A 305 -0.64 6.78 -8.14
CA GLY A 305 0.53 6.91 -7.26
C GLY A 305 0.26 7.79 -6.03
N VAL A 306 -0.43 8.91 -6.22
CA VAL A 306 -0.90 9.77 -5.11
C VAL A 306 -1.87 9.01 -4.23
N GLY A 307 -2.84 8.31 -4.81
CA GLY A 307 -3.78 7.48 -4.07
C GLY A 307 -3.07 6.43 -3.20
N TYR A 308 -2.08 5.74 -3.78
CA TYR A 308 -1.24 4.76 -3.08
C TYR A 308 -0.43 5.39 -1.94
N PHE A 309 0.16 6.56 -2.16
CA PHE A 309 0.92 7.31 -1.16
C PHE A 309 0.02 7.77 0.00
N VAL A 310 -1.14 8.35 -0.31
CA VAL A 310 -2.11 8.86 0.67
C VAL A 310 -2.71 7.71 1.49
N ALA A 311 -2.92 6.54 0.90
CA ALA A 311 -3.31 5.32 1.63
C ALA A 311 -2.20 4.75 2.53
N GLY A 312 -1.00 5.34 2.53
CA GLY A 312 0.14 4.90 3.34
C GLY A 312 0.92 3.73 2.74
N GLY A 313 0.62 3.32 1.51
CA GLY A 313 1.18 2.15 0.86
C GLY A 313 2.71 1.99 0.97
N PRO A 314 3.52 3.02 0.63
CA PRO A 314 4.97 2.91 0.66
C PRO A 314 5.51 2.49 2.03
N ALA A 315 5.12 3.20 3.09
CA ALA A 315 5.59 2.93 4.45
C ALA A 315 5.14 1.57 4.99
N LEU A 316 4.09 0.97 4.42
CA LEU A 316 3.59 -0.33 4.86
C LEU A 316 4.33 -1.49 4.18
N LEU A 317 4.98 -1.25 3.04
CA LEU A 317 5.76 -2.26 2.31
C LEU A 317 7.27 -2.14 2.57
N VAL A 318 7.79 -0.92 2.76
CA VAL A 318 9.21 -0.60 2.87
C VAL A 318 9.47 0.33 4.04
#